data_AF-A0AAE3IPJ4-F1
#
_entry.id   AF-A0AAE3IPJ4-F1
#
_cell.length_a   1.000
_cell.length_b   1.000
_cell.length_c   1.000
_cell.angle_alpha   90.00
_cell.angle_beta   90.00
_cell.angle_gamma   90.00
#
_symmetry.space_group_name_H-M   'P 1'
#
loop_
_entity.id
_entity.type
_entity.pdbx_description
1 polymer ?
#
loop_
_entity_poly.entity_id
_entity_poly.type
_entity_poly.pdbx_seq_one_letter_code
_entity_poly.pdbx_strand_id
1 'polypeptide(L)'
;MSNFFKNRSFFFNLIMVLLATFAIGLVFIFSLDMLTKHGNSVKVPNVLGMRYDKAIEKIESAGLQAFVQDSLFYDSLPRLTVVAQTPSSAIKGVKSNRIVYLTINRATAPLVEMPDLRGFSNTSAYFLLKSFGLKVGSTRYIPDLGKDVVKEQRLDSLTEIAPGTKVPVGTVIHLSLGDGKGSPSMQVPNLENMTFAEARQYLLSMNLKVGDVVLDPGVTDTLTAIVYRQDPEREMRDEVKKGTRYTRVKYGYPINLWLKANTGPENGNPNLPQQGKVETAE
;
A
#
# COMPACT_ATOMS: atom_id res chain seq x y z
N MET A 1 31.37 21.93 -95.12
CA MET A 1 30.55 22.05 -93.88
C MET A 1 30.96 23.22 -92.96
N SER A 2 32.00 24.02 -93.27
CA SER A 2 32.56 25.03 -92.35
C SER A 2 32.00 26.47 -92.46
N ASN A 3 31.13 26.78 -93.42
CA ASN A 3 30.60 28.15 -93.60
C ASN A 3 29.29 28.45 -92.85
N PHE A 4 28.71 27.46 -92.15
CA PHE A 4 27.50 27.66 -91.34
C PHE A 4 27.82 28.42 -90.04
N PHE A 5 28.99 28.16 -89.46
CA PHE A 5 29.51 28.80 -88.24
C PHE A 5 30.14 30.19 -88.48
N LYS A 6 29.91 30.84 -89.64
CA LYS A 6 30.46 32.17 -89.95
C LYS A 6 29.39 33.22 -90.27
N ASN A 7 28.11 32.89 -90.06
CA ASN A 7 26.99 33.79 -90.32
C ASN A 7 26.58 34.54 -89.04
N ARG A 8 26.58 35.88 -89.09
CA ARG A 8 26.33 36.76 -87.93
C ARG A 8 24.96 36.49 -87.27
N SER A 9 23.97 36.09 -88.07
CA SER A 9 22.61 35.77 -87.61
C SER A 9 22.52 34.44 -86.83
N PHE A 10 23.39 33.46 -87.13
CA PHE A 10 23.41 32.18 -86.40
C PHE A 10 23.89 32.39 -84.96
N PHE A 11 24.98 33.13 -84.77
CA PHE A 11 25.47 33.47 -83.43
C PHE A 11 24.49 34.36 -82.66
N PHE A 12 23.80 35.28 -83.33
CA PHE A 12 22.79 36.12 -82.68
C PHE A 12 21.61 35.29 -82.13
N ASN A 13 21.06 34.37 -82.93
CA ASN A 13 19.99 33.48 -82.48
C ASN A 13 20.46 32.51 -81.39
N LEU A 14 21.69 32.00 -81.47
CA LEU A 14 22.28 31.14 -80.45
C LEU A 14 22.43 31.88 -79.11
N ILE A 15 22.90 33.14 -79.14
CA ILE A 15 22.97 34.00 -77.96
C ILE A 15 21.57 34.28 -77.39
N MET A 16 20.57 34.55 -78.24
CA MET A 16 19.18 34.75 -77.81
C MET A 16 18.58 33.51 -77.14
N VAL A 17 18.82 32.32 -77.68
CA VAL A 17 18.36 31.07 -77.08
C VAL A 17 19.07 30.81 -75.75
N LEU A 18 20.39 31.06 -75.67
CA LEU A 18 21.13 30.96 -74.42
C LEU A 18 20.61 31.96 -73.36
N LEU A 19 20.36 33.21 -73.75
CA LEU A 19 19.77 34.23 -72.88
C LEU A 19 18.36 33.85 -72.41
N ALA A 20 17.51 33.37 -73.31
CA ALA A 20 16.16 32.93 -72.97
C ALA A 20 16.19 31.74 -72.02
N THR A 21 17.06 30.75 -72.28
CA THR A 21 17.23 29.58 -71.41
C THR A 21 17.74 29.98 -70.04
N PHE A 22 18.72 30.89 -69.99
CA PHE A 22 19.24 31.42 -68.73
C PHE A 22 18.17 32.22 -67.96
N ALA A 23 17.39 33.04 -68.64
CA ALA A 23 16.28 33.79 -68.04
C ALA A 23 15.20 32.86 -67.48
N ILE A 24 14.81 31.82 -68.23
CA ILE A 24 13.85 30.81 -67.76
C ILE A 24 14.42 30.06 -66.54
N GLY A 25 15.71 29.72 -66.56
CA GLY A 25 16.40 29.10 -65.42
C GLY A 25 16.37 29.98 -64.16
N LEU A 26 16.61 31.28 -64.29
CA LEU A 26 16.52 32.24 -63.18
C LEU A 26 15.08 32.36 -62.65
N VAL A 27 14.09 32.48 -63.53
CA VAL A 27 12.67 32.52 -63.14
C VAL A 27 12.28 31.24 -62.41
N PHE A 28 12.74 30.08 -62.88
CA PHE A 28 12.49 28.79 -62.23
C PHE A 28 13.12 28.71 -60.84
N ILE A 29 14.38 29.08 -60.67
CA ILE A 29 15.07 29.08 -59.36
C ILE A 29 14.39 30.07 -58.40
N PHE A 30 14.06 31.28 -58.85
CA PHE A 30 13.41 32.28 -58.01
C PHE A 30 11.98 31.86 -57.63
N SER A 31 11.24 31.26 -58.56
CA SER A 31 9.91 30.69 -58.31
C SER A 31 9.98 29.56 -57.28
N LEU A 32 10.98 28.67 -57.37
CA LEU A 32 11.20 27.63 -56.39
C LEU A 32 11.46 28.20 -54.99
N ASP A 33 12.29 29.23 -54.86
CA ASP A 33 12.59 29.85 -53.56
C ASP A 33 11.33 30.48 -52.92
N MET A 34 10.55 31.19 -53.73
CA MET A 34 9.27 31.79 -53.31
C MET A 34 8.21 30.74 -52.93
N LEU A 35 8.10 29.65 -53.70
CA LEU A 35 7.13 28.58 -53.45
C LEU A 35 7.50 27.72 -52.24
N THR A 36 8.79 27.42 -52.06
CA THR A 36 9.27 26.53 -51.00
C THR A 36 9.45 27.21 -49.65
N LYS A 37 9.46 28.56 -49.61
CA LYS A 37 9.70 29.36 -48.39
C LYS A 37 10.91 28.83 -47.61
N HIS A 38 12.01 28.54 -48.32
CA HIS A 38 13.23 28.08 -47.69
C HIS A 38 13.70 29.12 -46.66
N GLY A 39 13.95 28.68 -45.41
CA GLY A 39 14.50 29.53 -44.35
C GLY A 39 13.54 29.97 -43.24
N ASN A 40 12.22 29.82 -43.39
CA ASN A 40 11.27 30.15 -42.31
C ASN A 40 11.13 28.98 -41.32
N SER A 41 12.12 28.85 -40.43
CA SER A 41 12.09 27.90 -39.32
C SER A 41 11.69 28.57 -38.01
N VAL A 42 10.69 28.01 -37.34
CA VAL A 42 10.27 28.40 -36.00
C VAL A 42 11.02 27.54 -34.97
N LYS A 43 11.54 28.17 -33.91
CA LYS A 43 12.17 27.45 -32.81
C LYS A 43 11.11 26.77 -31.95
N VAL A 44 11.30 25.48 -31.65
CA VAL A 44 10.38 24.74 -30.79
C VAL A 44 10.62 25.13 -29.32
N PRO A 45 9.63 25.67 -28.60
CA PRO A 45 9.79 26.00 -27.20
C PRO A 45 9.96 24.74 -26.35
N ASN A 46 10.75 24.84 -25.27
CA ASN A 46 10.79 23.81 -24.24
C ASN A 46 9.57 23.98 -23.32
N VAL A 47 8.74 22.93 -23.26
CA VAL A 47 7.55 22.85 -22.40
C VAL A 47 7.60 21.69 -21.42
N LEU A 48 8.73 20.96 -21.33
CA LEU A 48 8.90 19.89 -20.36
C LEU A 48 8.72 20.40 -18.93
N GLY A 49 7.98 19.66 -18.10
CA GLY A 49 7.68 20.05 -16.73
C GLY A 49 6.59 21.11 -16.58
N MET A 50 6.15 21.74 -17.67
CA MET A 50 5.02 22.69 -17.63
C MET A 50 3.69 21.94 -17.55
N ARG A 51 2.67 22.59 -16.99
CA ARG A 51 1.28 22.11 -17.09
C ARG A 51 0.80 22.22 -18.54
N TYR A 52 0.02 21.24 -19.02
CA TYR A 52 -0.30 21.10 -20.45
C TYR A 52 -0.98 22.32 -21.07
N ASP A 53 -1.83 23.02 -20.31
CA ASP A 53 -2.50 24.25 -20.73
C ASP A 53 -1.49 25.38 -21.03
N LYS A 54 -0.53 25.58 -20.14
CA LYS A 54 0.56 26.56 -20.33
C LYS A 54 1.54 26.15 -21.41
N ALA A 55 1.73 24.83 -21.59
CA ALA A 55 2.51 24.31 -22.70
C ALA A 55 1.84 24.61 -24.05
N ILE A 56 0.53 24.38 -24.17
CA ILE A 56 -0.26 24.68 -25.36
C ILE A 56 -0.19 26.17 -25.69
N GLU A 57 -0.49 27.05 -24.73
CA GLU A 57 -0.39 28.51 -24.91
C GLU A 57 0.99 28.93 -25.46
N LYS A 58 2.08 28.39 -24.89
CA LYS A 58 3.46 28.71 -25.28
C LYS A 58 3.82 28.19 -26.68
N ILE A 59 3.32 27.02 -27.06
CA ILE A 59 3.54 26.42 -28.39
C ILE A 59 2.77 27.21 -29.45
N GLU A 60 1.51 27.51 -29.19
CA GLU A 60 0.64 28.27 -30.10
C GLU A 60 1.14 29.70 -30.30
N SER A 61 1.61 30.34 -29.23
CA SER A 61 2.25 31.66 -29.29
C SER A 61 3.52 31.68 -30.15
N ALA A 62 4.18 30.54 -30.33
CA ALA A 62 5.33 30.41 -31.21
C ALA A 62 4.94 30.17 -32.69
N GLY A 63 3.66 30.08 -33.03
CA GLY A 63 3.19 29.77 -34.39
C GLY A 63 3.27 28.28 -34.75
N LEU A 64 3.24 27.41 -33.73
CA LEU A 64 3.17 25.95 -33.84
C LEU A 64 1.81 25.45 -33.35
N GLN A 65 1.49 24.19 -33.61
CA GLN A 65 0.28 23.56 -33.06
C GLN A 65 0.68 22.59 -31.94
N ALA A 66 -0.14 22.46 -30.89
CA ALA A 66 0.07 21.48 -29.83
C ALA A 66 -0.95 20.35 -29.93
N PHE A 67 -0.52 19.11 -29.73
CA PHE A 67 -1.43 17.95 -29.67
C PHE A 67 -0.99 16.99 -28.57
N VAL A 68 -1.89 16.64 -27.66
CA VAL A 68 -1.62 15.62 -26.64
C VAL A 68 -1.81 14.25 -27.28
N GLN A 69 -0.71 13.53 -27.52
CA GLN A 69 -0.72 12.24 -28.18
C GLN A 69 -0.92 11.08 -27.21
N ASP A 70 -0.34 11.17 -26.01
CA ASP A 70 -0.34 10.08 -25.04
C ASP A 70 -0.30 10.59 -23.59
N SER A 71 -0.63 9.71 -22.64
CA SER A 71 -0.54 9.97 -21.22
C SER A 71 0.06 8.80 -20.44
N LEU A 72 1.10 9.10 -19.66
CA LEU A 72 1.79 8.16 -18.77
C LEU A 72 1.55 8.53 -17.31
N PHE A 73 1.69 7.58 -16.39
CA PHE A 73 1.54 7.86 -14.96
C PHE A 73 2.90 7.84 -14.26
N TYR A 74 3.26 8.99 -13.68
CA TYR A 74 4.40 9.15 -12.78
C TYR A 74 3.91 9.76 -11.48
N ASP A 75 4.03 9.00 -10.39
CA ASP A 75 3.65 9.43 -9.03
C ASP A 75 4.50 10.61 -8.52
N SER A 76 5.71 10.77 -9.06
CA SER A 76 6.62 11.86 -8.70
C SER A 76 6.31 13.20 -9.39
N LEU A 77 5.43 13.22 -10.39
CA LEU A 77 5.12 14.42 -11.16
C LEU A 77 3.69 14.92 -10.88
N PRO A 78 3.45 16.24 -10.94
CA PRO A 78 2.09 16.77 -10.87
C PRO A 78 1.22 16.26 -12.03
N ARG A 79 -0.09 16.28 -11.80
CA ARG A 79 -1.09 15.90 -12.79
C ARG A 79 -1.04 16.83 -13.99
N LEU A 80 -1.23 16.28 -15.19
CA LEU A 80 -1.27 17.03 -16.46
C LEU A 80 0.02 17.81 -16.79
N THR A 81 1.14 17.42 -16.20
CA THR A 81 2.47 17.95 -16.53
C THR A 81 3.00 17.30 -17.81
N VAL A 82 3.61 18.07 -18.70
CA VAL A 82 4.26 17.55 -19.90
C VAL A 82 5.51 16.76 -19.50
N VAL A 83 5.51 15.47 -19.84
CA VAL A 83 6.61 14.53 -19.58
C VAL A 83 7.55 14.46 -20.78
N ALA A 84 7.00 14.50 -21.99
CA ALA A 84 7.78 14.46 -23.21
C ALA A 84 7.14 15.36 -24.29
N GLN A 85 7.97 15.84 -25.20
CA GLN A 85 7.54 16.58 -26.38
C GLN A 85 8.28 16.09 -27.62
N THR A 86 7.59 16.06 -28.77
CA THR A 86 8.18 15.77 -30.07
C THR A 86 7.61 16.73 -31.11
N PRO A 87 8.44 17.51 -31.84
CA PRO A 87 9.91 17.49 -31.81
C PRO A 87 10.52 18.05 -30.52
N SER A 88 11.75 17.61 -30.21
CA SER A 88 12.50 18.11 -29.04
C SER A 88 12.84 19.59 -29.20
N SER A 89 12.82 20.35 -28.10
CA SER A 89 13.25 21.76 -28.08
C SER A 89 14.74 21.96 -28.42
N ALA A 90 15.54 20.88 -28.47
CA ALA A 90 16.95 20.92 -28.82
C ALA A 90 17.19 21.05 -30.33
N ILE A 91 16.19 20.79 -31.18
CA ILE A 91 16.37 20.94 -32.64
C ILE A 91 16.43 22.41 -33.03
N LYS A 92 17.18 22.73 -34.09
CA LYS A 92 17.41 24.12 -34.55
C LYS A 92 16.11 24.86 -34.92
N GLY A 93 15.12 24.15 -35.46
CA GLY A 93 13.81 24.69 -35.79
C GLY A 93 12.95 23.73 -36.61
N VAL A 94 11.69 24.08 -36.77
CA VAL A 94 10.68 23.36 -37.56
C VAL A 94 9.98 24.31 -38.52
N LYS A 95 9.30 23.77 -39.53
CA LYS A 95 8.41 24.60 -40.36
C LYS A 95 7.28 25.18 -39.50
N SER A 96 6.82 26.39 -39.83
CA SER A 96 5.64 26.99 -39.20
C SER A 96 4.43 26.05 -39.26
N ASN A 97 3.52 26.17 -38.30
CA ASN A 97 2.32 25.34 -38.21
C ASN A 97 2.58 23.83 -38.04
N ARG A 98 3.81 23.44 -37.67
CA ARG A 98 4.14 22.06 -37.32
C ARG A 98 3.47 21.69 -35.99
N ILE A 99 2.94 20.47 -35.93
CA ILE A 99 2.39 19.89 -34.70
C ILE A 99 3.52 19.45 -33.79
N VAL A 100 3.47 19.90 -32.53
CA VAL A 100 4.27 19.43 -31.41
C VAL A 100 3.40 18.47 -30.60
N TYR A 101 3.76 17.19 -30.67
CA TYR A 101 3.15 16.12 -29.90
C TYR A 101 3.63 16.15 -28.46
N LEU A 102 2.70 16.07 -27.52
CA LEU A 102 2.95 16.09 -26.08
C LEU A 102 2.55 14.75 -25.48
N THR A 103 3.39 14.23 -24.59
CA THR A 103 3.03 13.17 -23.64
C THR A 103 2.89 13.80 -22.27
N ILE A 104 1.75 13.61 -21.63
CA ILE A 104 1.43 14.25 -20.34
C ILE A 104 1.35 13.24 -19.20
N ASN A 105 1.50 13.70 -17.97
CA ASN A 105 1.22 12.92 -16.79
C ASN A 105 -0.31 12.77 -16.62
N ARG A 106 -0.78 11.56 -16.35
CA ARG A 106 -2.22 11.29 -16.21
C ARG A 106 -2.85 12.12 -15.09
N ALA A 107 -4.10 12.53 -15.31
CA ALA A 107 -4.89 13.22 -14.29
C ALA A 107 -5.29 12.28 -13.14
N THR A 108 -5.54 11.02 -13.46
CA THR A 108 -5.95 9.99 -12.50
C THR A 108 -4.93 8.86 -12.48
N ALA A 109 -4.61 8.39 -11.28
CA ALA A 109 -3.79 7.20 -11.12
C ALA A 109 -4.55 5.98 -11.66
N PRO A 110 -3.87 5.07 -12.40
CA PRO A 110 -4.49 3.83 -12.82
C PRO A 110 -4.89 3.00 -11.59
N LEU A 111 -5.93 2.18 -11.74
CA LEU A 111 -6.37 1.28 -10.69
C LEU A 111 -5.63 -0.06 -10.81
N VAL A 112 -5.23 -0.61 -9.67
CA VAL A 112 -4.66 -1.96 -9.51
C VAL A 112 -5.50 -2.75 -8.51
N GLU A 113 -5.51 -4.06 -8.67
CA GLU A 113 -6.21 -4.95 -7.74
C GLU A 113 -5.34 -5.19 -6.51
N MET A 114 -5.96 -5.11 -5.34
CA MET A 114 -5.30 -5.37 -4.07
C MET A 114 -4.90 -6.85 -3.98
N PRO A 115 -3.60 -7.19 -3.83
CA PRO A 115 -3.19 -8.58 -3.64
C PRO A 115 -3.66 -9.13 -2.29
N ASP A 116 -3.69 -10.47 -2.14
CA ASP A 116 -3.85 -11.09 -0.82
C ASP A 116 -2.49 -11.23 -0.14
N LEU A 117 -2.29 -10.45 0.93
CA LEU A 117 -1.05 -10.45 1.69
C LEU A 117 -1.11 -11.38 2.91
N ARG A 118 -2.27 -11.95 3.24
CA ARG A 118 -2.43 -12.75 4.46
C ARG A 118 -1.57 -14.00 4.38
N GLY A 119 -0.87 -14.30 5.48
CA GLY A 119 0.06 -15.43 5.55
C GLY A 119 1.46 -15.15 4.99
N PHE A 120 1.68 -14.03 4.31
CA PHE A 120 3.02 -13.62 3.89
C PHE A 120 3.81 -13.01 5.06
N SER A 121 5.14 -13.11 4.99
CA SER A 121 6.02 -12.34 5.86
C SER A 121 5.91 -10.85 5.54
N ASN A 122 6.18 -9.98 6.53
CA ASN A 122 6.24 -8.54 6.33
C ASN A 122 7.12 -8.14 5.13
N THR A 123 8.29 -8.76 5.00
CA THR A 123 9.23 -8.51 3.88
C THR A 123 8.64 -8.92 2.53
N SER A 124 8.02 -10.11 2.45
CA SER A 124 7.40 -10.58 1.21
C SER A 124 6.21 -9.69 0.81
N ALA A 125 5.40 -9.29 1.79
CA ALA A 125 4.28 -8.38 1.58
C ALA A 125 4.74 -7.01 1.05
N TYR A 126 5.86 -6.49 1.57
CA TYR A 126 6.48 -5.25 1.07
C TYR A 126 6.83 -5.34 -0.41
N PHE A 127 7.52 -6.41 -0.84
CA PHE A 127 7.88 -6.56 -2.25
C PHE A 127 6.68 -6.78 -3.15
N LEU A 128 5.66 -7.50 -2.67
CA LEU A 128 4.43 -7.71 -3.43
C LEU A 128 3.63 -6.42 -3.60
N LEU A 129 3.50 -5.61 -2.56
CA LEU A 129 2.87 -4.29 -2.69
C LEU A 129 3.63 -3.40 -3.68
N LYS A 130 4.97 -3.38 -3.59
CA LYS A 130 5.80 -2.58 -4.50
C LYS A 130 5.68 -3.01 -5.96
N SER A 131 5.55 -4.30 -6.26
CA SER A 131 5.39 -4.78 -7.64
C SER A 131 4.05 -4.39 -8.26
N PHE A 132 3.02 -4.20 -7.44
CA PHE A 132 1.72 -3.67 -7.86
C PHE A 132 1.67 -2.12 -7.87
N GLY A 133 2.81 -1.46 -7.59
CA GLY A 133 2.87 0.00 -7.51
C GLY A 133 2.17 0.59 -6.28
N LEU A 134 1.90 -0.24 -5.26
CA LEU A 134 1.35 0.18 -3.96
C LEU A 134 2.48 0.47 -2.97
N LYS A 135 2.15 1.22 -1.91
CA LYS A 135 3.11 1.63 -0.86
C LYS A 135 2.77 0.94 0.45
N VAL A 136 3.80 0.60 1.23
CA VAL A 136 3.62 0.10 2.60
C VAL A 136 3.50 1.29 3.55
N GLY A 137 2.47 1.29 4.37
CA GLY A 137 2.22 2.26 5.42
C GLY A 137 2.75 1.81 6.78
N SER A 138 2.05 2.21 7.84
CA SER A 138 2.36 1.74 9.19
C SER A 138 1.98 0.28 9.40
N THR A 139 2.73 -0.37 10.28
CA THR A 139 2.48 -1.74 10.74
C THR A 139 2.07 -1.73 12.21
N ARG A 140 1.16 -2.62 12.59
CA ARG A 140 0.76 -2.84 13.98
C ARG A 140 0.84 -4.33 14.31
N TYR A 141 1.11 -4.65 15.58
CA TYR A 141 1.14 -6.04 16.02
C TYR A 141 -0.17 -6.45 16.69
N ILE A 142 -0.64 -7.65 16.38
CA ILE A 142 -1.78 -8.30 17.00
C ILE A 142 -1.37 -9.64 17.63
N PRO A 143 -2.05 -10.09 18.70
CA PRO A 143 -1.75 -11.36 19.35
C PRO A 143 -1.91 -12.54 18.39
N ASP A 144 -0.81 -13.19 18.00
CA ASP A 144 -0.82 -14.33 17.09
C ASP A 144 0.48 -15.14 17.23
N LEU A 145 0.46 -16.43 16.91
CA LEU A 145 1.64 -17.31 17.01
C LEU A 145 2.67 -17.06 15.89
N GLY A 146 2.22 -16.66 14.70
CA GLY A 146 3.04 -16.36 13.54
C GLY A 146 3.65 -14.96 13.64
N LYS A 147 4.85 -14.88 14.22
CA LYS A 147 5.62 -13.64 14.31
C LYS A 147 5.89 -13.04 12.94
N ASP A 148 5.67 -11.74 12.78
CA ASP A 148 5.95 -10.96 11.55
C ASP A 148 5.17 -11.44 10.31
N VAL A 149 4.13 -12.25 10.52
CA VAL A 149 3.22 -12.73 9.47
C VAL A 149 2.04 -11.78 9.36
N VAL A 150 1.71 -11.37 8.14
CA VAL A 150 0.55 -10.52 7.86
C VAL A 150 -0.73 -11.28 8.14
N LYS A 151 -1.61 -10.66 8.94
CA LYS A 151 -2.93 -11.16 9.32
C LYS A 151 -4.05 -10.37 8.69
N GLU A 152 -3.85 -9.06 8.57
CA GLU A 152 -4.81 -8.15 7.95
C GLU A 152 -4.06 -7.13 7.10
N GLN A 153 -4.73 -6.67 6.04
CA GLN A 153 -4.29 -5.60 5.16
C GLN A 153 -5.36 -4.51 5.16
N ARG A 154 -4.96 -3.24 5.27
CA ARG A 154 -5.89 -2.13 5.61
C ARG A 154 -5.59 -0.89 4.78
N LEU A 155 -6.63 -0.11 4.45
CA LEU A 155 -6.48 1.18 3.76
C LEU A 155 -6.14 2.30 4.75
N ASP A 156 -6.62 2.18 5.98
CA ASP A 156 -6.39 3.12 7.07
C ASP A 156 -6.30 2.36 8.42
N SER A 157 -6.34 3.07 9.54
CA SER A 157 -6.25 2.46 10.87
C SER A 157 -7.46 1.58 11.23
N LEU A 158 -8.61 1.73 10.58
CA LEU A 158 -9.90 1.11 10.93
C LEU A 158 -10.44 0.17 9.83
N THR A 159 -10.14 0.43 8.56
CA THR A 159 -10.76 -0.18 7.39
C THR A 159 -9.86 -1.27 6.79
N GLU A 160 -10.28 -2.52 6.91
CA GLU A 160 -9.66 -3.64 6.19
C GLU A 160 -10.00 -3.57 4.69
N ILE A 161 -9.05 -3.97 3.84
CA ILE A 161 -9.25 -4.02 2.39
C ILE A 161 -9.22 -5.46 1.88
N ALA A 162 -10.32 -5.89 1.26
CA ALA A 162 -10.41 -7.22 0.70
C ALA A 162 -9.47 -7.39 -0.53
N PRO A 163 -8.86 -8.56 -0.72
CA PRO A 163 -8.16 -8.88 -1.97
C PRO A 163 -9.07 -8.70 -3.18
N GLY A 164 -8.51 -8.29 -4.32
CA GLY A 164 -9.24 -7.99 -5.56
C GLY A 164 -9.90 -6.60 -5.59
N THR A 165 -9.95 -5.88 -4.45
CA THR A 165 -10.47 -4.51 -4.42
C THR A 165 -9.59 -3.60 -5.28
N LYS A 166 -10.20 -2.81 -6.17
CA LYS A 166 -9.48 -1.89 -7.04
C LYS A 166 -9.10 -0.63 -6.29
N VAL A 167 -7.80 -0.33 -6.23
CA VAL A 167 -7.24 0.86 -5.59
C VAL A 167 -6.32 1.61 -6.55
N PRO A 168 -6.20 2.94 -6.43
CA PRO A 168 -5.25 3.71 -7.22
C PRO A 168 -3.80 3.25 -6.98
N VAL A 169 -2.97 3.24 -8.02
CA VAL A 169 -1.52 3.09 -7.86
C VAL A 169 -0.99 4.19 -6.94
N GLY A 170 -0.02 3.86 -6.10
CA GLY A 170 0.53 4.74 -5.08
C GLY A 170 -0.25 4.76 -3.76
N THR A 171 -1.39 4.07 -3.67
CA THR A 171 -2.14 3.90 -2.43
C THR A 171 -1.26 3.27 -1.35
N VAL A 172 -1.36 3.80 -0.13
CA VAL A 172 -0.65 3.32 1.06
C VAL A 172 -1.51 2.24 1.73
N ILE A 173 -0.92 1.07 1.95
CA ILE A 173 -1.55 -0.07 2.61
C ILE A 173 -0.87 -0.33 3.95
N HIS A 174 -1.67 -0.35 5.01
CA HIS A 174 -1.25 -0.66 6.37
C HIS A 174 -1.40 -2.14 6.67
N LEU A 175 -0.53 -2.71 7.51
CA LEU A 175 -0.51 -4.14 7.80
C LEU A 175 -0.67 -4.43 9.30
N SER A 176 -1.51 -5.41 9.64
CA SER A 176 -1.52 -6.03 10.96
C SER A 176 -0.65 -7.29 10.93
N LEU A 177 0.39 -7.33 11.75
CA LEU A 177 1.34 -8.43 11.85
C LEU A 177 1.12 -9.24 13.13
N GLY A 178 1.40 -10.53 13.12
CA GLY A 178 1.42 -11.34 14.34
C GLY A 178 2.62 -11.02 15.24
N ASP A 179 2.39 -10.94 16.55
CA ASP A 179 3.43 -10.63 17.54
C ASP A 179 4.29 -11.82 17.98
N GLY A 180 3.92 -13.03 17.57
CA GLY A 180 4.60 -14.28 17.93
C GLY A 180 4.31 -14.77 19.35
N LYS A 181 3.46 -14.08 20.12
CA LYS A 181 3.15 -14.41 21.52
C LYS A 181 1.85 -15.22 21.63
N GLY A 182 1.03 -15.23 20.59
CA GLY A 182 -0.30 -15.81 20.62
C GLY A 182 -1.25 -15.04 21.54
N SER A 183 -2.43 -15.61 21.80
CA SER A 183 -3.38 -15.01 22.74
C SER A 183 -2.76 -14.88 24.13
N PRO A 184 -3.00 -13.77 24.85
CA PRO A 184 -2.43 -13.58 26.17
C PRO A 184 -2.88 -14.70 27.11
N SER A 185 -1.89 -15.33 27.77
CA SER A 185 -2.10 -16.41 28.74
C SER A 185 -1.97 -15.87 30.16
N MET A 186 -2.76 -16.36 31.10
CA MET A 186 -2.63 -16.08 32.53
C MET A 186 -2.19 -17.33 33.31
N GLN A 187 -1.68 -17.14 34.52
CA GLN A 187 -1.42 -18.28 35.42
C GLN A 187 -2.75 -18.86 35.89
N VAL A 188 -2.82 -20.18 35.98
CA VAL A 188 -3.97 -20.88 36.53
C VAL A 188 -4.15 -20.46 38.00
N PRO A 189 -5.32 -19.96 38.42
CA PRO A 189 -5.56 -19.57 39.80
C PRO A 189 -5.54 -20.78 40.74
N ASN A 190 -5.23 -20.54 42.01
CA ASN A 190 -5.46 -21.54 43.06
C ASN A 190 -6.92 -21.48 43.51
N LEU A 191 -7.66 -22.56 43.32
CA LEU A 191 -9.05 -22.70 43.77
C LEU A 191 -9.18 -23.69 44.92
N GLU A 192 -8.10 -24.40 45.28
CA GLU A 192 -8.13 -25.37 46.37
C GLU A 192 -8.50 -24.69 47.69
N ASN A 193 -9.34 -25.36 48.45
CA ASN A 193 -9.91 -24.91 49.73
C ASN A 193 -10.87 -23.70 49.62
N MET A 194 -11.21 -23.24 48.42
CA MET A 194 -12.34 -22.32 48.23
C MET A 194 -13.65 -23.11 48.19
N THR A 195 -14.74 -22.49 48.63
CA THR A 195 -16.08 -23.03 48.35
C THR A 195 -16.37 -22.95 46.85
N PHE A 196 -17.24 -23.82 46.34
CA PHE A 196 -17.62 -23.78 44.92
C PHE A 196 -18.21 -22.42 44.51
N ALA A 197 -18.99 -21.80 45.38
CA ALA A 197 -19.53 -20.46 45.16
C ALA A 197 -18.42 -19.40 44.99
N GLU A 198 -17.41 -19.40 45.86
CA GLU A 198 -16.26 -18.50 45.79
C GLU A 198 -15.39 -18.78 44.56
N ALA A 199 -15.08 -20.05 44.29
CA ALA A 199 -14.27 -20.46 43.14
C ALA A 199 -14.93 -20.04 41.83
N ARG A 200 -16.25 -20.22 41.69
CA ARG A 200 -17.02 -19.76 40.54
C ARG A 200 -16.92 -18.25 40.36
N GLN A 201 -17.11 -17.47 41.42
CA GLN A 201 -17.04 -16.02 41.35
C GLN A 201 -15.63 -15.52 41.01
N TYR A 202 -14.61 -16.18 41.56
CA TYR A 202 -13.22 -15.86 41.28
C TYR A 202 -12.86 -16.13 39.82
N LEU A 203 -13.25 -17.29 39.29
CA LEU A 203 -13.09 -17.63 37.87
C LEU A 203 -13.78 -16.63 36.95
N LEU A 204 -15.01 -16.21 37.28
CA LEU A 204 -15.74 -15.18 36.53
C LEU A 204 -14.99 -13.85 36.52
N SER A 205 -14.43 -13.41 37.65
CA SER A 205 -13.66 -12.16 37.72
C SER A 205 -12.37 -12.20 36.89
N MET A 206 -11.82 -13.39 36.64
CA MET A 206 -10.65 -13.63 35.79
C MET A 206 -11.00 -13.93 34.33
N ASN A 207 -12.28 -13.84 33.94
CA ASN A 207 -12.77 -14.23 32.62
C ASN A 207 -12.41 -15.68 32.25
N LEU A 208 -12.36 -16.57 33.24
CA LEU A 208 -12.22 -18.02 33.11
C LEU A 208 -13.59 -18.68 33.27
N LYS A 209 -13.73 -19.90 32.76
CA LYS A 209 -15.00 -20.65 32.82
C LYS A 209 -14.91 -21.77 33.85
N VAL A 210 -16.03 -22.08 34.49
CA VAL A 210 -16.17 -23.35 35.21
C VAL A 210 -16.35 -24.44 34.16
N GLY A 211 -15.50 -25.45 34.18
CA GLY A 211 -15.59 -26.64 33.34
C GLY A 211 -16.48 -27.70 33.98
N ASP A 212 -16.06 -28.96 33.89
CA ASP A 212 -16.74 -30.08 34.51
C ASP A 212 -16.63 -30.02 36.04
N VAL A 213 -17.73 -30.31 36.73
CA VAL A 213 -17.78 -30.35 38.19
C VAL A 213 -18.06 -31.78 38.64
N VAL A 214 -17.10 -32.38 39.33
CA VAL A 214 -17.17 -33.75 39.84
C VAL A 214 -17.40 -33.70 41.36
N LEU A 215 -18.42 -34.39 41.83
CA LEU A 215 -18.79 -34.42 43.26
C LEU A 215 -18.33 -35.73 43.90
N ASP A 216 -17.60 -35.64 45.01
CA ASP A 216 -17.29 -36.80 45.82
C ASP A 216 -18.53 -37.30 46.59
N PRO A 217 -18.57 -38.60 46.94
CA PRO A 217 -19.64 -39.14 47.78
C PRO A 217 -19.79 -38.35 49.10
N GLY A 218 -21.02 -37.95 49.43
CA GLY A 218 -21.32 -37.21 50.67
C GLY A 218 -21.49 -35.70 50.50
N VAL A 219 -21.32 -35.15 49.30
CA VAL A 219 -21.68 -33.75 49.00
C VAL A 219 -23.21 -33.62 48.91
N THR A 220 -23.82 -32.97 49.91
CA THR A 220 -25.27 -32.69 49.92
C THR A 220 -25.59 -31.30 49.37
N ASP A 221 -24.75 -30.31 49.65
CA ASP A 221 -24.88 -28.93 49.14
C ASP A 221 -23.65 -28.55 48.32
N THR A 222 -23.85 -28.41 47.01
CA THR A 222 -22.79 -28.11 46.05
C THR A 222 -22.22 -26.70 46.22
N LEU A 223 -23.02 -25.72 46.67
CA LEU A 223 -22.56 -24.32 46.77
C LEU A 223 -21.55 -24.13 47.90
N THR A 224 -21.73 -24.86 48.99
CA THR A 224 -20.85 -24.85 50.17
C THR A 224 -19.75 -25.90 50.12
N ALA A 225 -19.79 -26.81 49.14
CA ALA A 225 -18.76 -27.82 48.92
C ALA A 225 -17.39 -27.18 48.61
N ILE A 226 -16.33 -27.82 49.08
CA ILE A 226 -14.96 -27.29 48.99
C ILE A 226 -14.26 -27.91 47.78
N VAL A 227 -13.61 -27.08 46.98
CA VAL A 227 -12.73 -27.55 45.90
C VAL A 227 -11.49 -28.19 46.53
N TYR A 228 -11.27 -29.48 46.27
CA TYR A 228 -10.07 -30.18 46.74
C TYR A 228 -9.08 -30.48 45.61
N ARG A 229 -9.54 -30.38 44.36
CA ARG A 229 -8.70 -30.55 43.17
C ARG A 229 -9.27 -29.75 42.01
N GLN A 230 -8.37 -29.28 41.16
CA GLN A 230 -8.68 -28.58 39.92
C GLN A 230 -7.87 -29.16 38.76
N ASP A 231 -8.39 -29.03 37.55
CA ASP A 231 -7.67 -29.31 36.31
C ASP A 231 -7.93 -28.18 35.31
N PRO A 232 -6.89 -27.50 34.80
CA PRO A 232 -5.47 -27.75 35.02
C PRO A 232 -5.00 -27.47 36.46
N GLU A 233 -4.01 -28.24 36.90
CA GLU A 233 -3.30 -28.01 38.15
C GLU A 233 -2.57 -26.66 38.10
N ARG A 234 -2.54 -25.92 39.21
CA ARG A 234 -1.84 -24.63 39.31
C ARG A 234 -0.35 -24.77 39.02
N GLU A 235 0.24 -25.83 39.55
CA GLU A 235 1.68 -26.09 39.54
C GLU A 235 1.91 -27.47 38.91
N MET A 236 2.67 -27.49 37.82
CA MET A 236 3.11 -28.71 37.18
C MET A 236 4.56 -28.98 37.58
N ARG A 237 4.88 -30.23 37.91
CA ARG A 237 6.25 -30.67 38.15
C ARG A 237 7.01 -30.69 36.83
N ASP A 238 8.06 -29.89 36.72
CA ASP A 238 8.94 -29.84 35.55
C ASP A 238 10.04 -30.91 35.70
N GLU A 239 9.81 -32.07 35.07
CA GLU A 239 10.71 -33.23 35.13
C GLU A 239 12.10 -32.92 34.54
N VAL A 240 12.17 -31.99 33.59
CA VAL A 240 13.41 -31.64 32.87
C VAL A 240 14.28 -30.71 33.70
N LYS A 241 13.67 -29.76 34.42
CA LYS A 241 14.40 -28.75 35.22
C LYS A 241 14.46 -29.05 36.72
N LYS A 242 13.89 -30.18 37.18
CA LYS A 242 13.76 -30.52 38.61
C LYS A 242 13.19 -29.35 39.43
N GLY A 243 12.13 -28.71 38.93
CA GLY A 243 11.50 -27.55 39.57
C GLY A 243 9.99 -27.54 39.37
N THR A 244 9.31 -26.61 40.04
CA THR A 244 7.87 -26.41 39.87
C THR A 244 7.60 -25.27 38.91
N ARG A 245 6.72 -25.48 37.93
CA ARG A 245 6.31 -24.42 36.99
C ARG A 245 4.82 -24.16 37.11
N TYR A 246 4.44 -22.89 37.19
CA TYR A 246 3.04 -22.49 37.14
C TYR A 246 2.44 -22.80 35.77
N THR A 247 1.29 -23.47 35.77
CA THR A 247 0.50 -23.75 34.57
C THR A 247 -0.13 -22.46 34.07
N ARG A 248 -0.19 -22.29 32.74
CA ARG A 248 -0.74 -21.10 32.10
C ARG A 248 -1.86 -21.48 31.15
N VAL A 249 -2.95 -20.73 31.20
CA VAL A 249 -4.14 -20.93 30.36
C VAL A 249 -4.49 -19.65 29.62
N LYS A 250 -5.19 -19.77 28.49
CA LYS A 250 -5.73 -18.62 27.76
C LYS A 250 -6.95 -18.07 28.51
N TYR A 251 -7.30 -16.81 28.26
CA TYR A 251 -8.60 -16.28 28.70
C TYR A 251 -9.75 -17.14 28.18
N GLY A 252 -10.79 -17.31 29.00
CA GLY A 252 -11.96 -18.12 28.68
C GLY A 252 -11.76 -19.63 28.77
N TYR A 253 -10.58 -20.10 29.20
CA TYR A 253 -10.30 -21.52 29.38
C TYR A 253 -11.15 -22.11 30.53
N PRO A 254 -11.76 -23.30 30.35
CA PRO A 254 -12.54 -23.96 31.40
C PRO A 254 -11.62 -24.62 32.45
N ILE A 255 -11.93 -24.45 33.73
CA ILE A 255 -11.27 -25.16 34.82
C ILE A 255 -12.23 -26.18 35.42
N ASN A 256 -11.88 -27.45 35.34
CA ASN A 256 -12.63 -28.56 35.92
C ASN A 256 -12.36 -28.63 37.42
N LEU A 257 -13.39 -28.91 38.21
CA LEU A 257 -13.36 -28.86 39.67
C LEU A 257 -13.84 -30.17 40.27
N TRP A 258 -13.14 -30.66 41.29
CA TRP A 258 -13.59 -31.76 42.13
C TRP A 258 -13.92 -31.23 43.53
N LEU A 259 -15.11 -31.57 44.01
CA LEU A 259 -15.69 -31.02 45.22
C LEU A 259 -15.87 -32.09 46.29
N LYS A 260 -15.54 -31.75 47.53
CA LYS A 260 -15.77 -32.59 48.72
C LYS A 260 -16.72 -31.89 49.70
N ALA A 261 -17.38 -32.67 50.54
CA ALA A 261 -18.29 -32.15 51.55
C ALA A 261 -17.55 -31.22 52.53
N ASN A 262 -18.17 -30.10 52.88
CA ASN A 262 -17.63 -29.19 53.88
C ASN A 262 -17.98 -29.71 55.28
N THR A 263 -16.99 -30.27 55.98
CA THR A 263 -17.18 -30.85 57.32
C THR A 263 -16.98 -29.88 58.48
N GLY A 264 -16.58 -28.62 58.23
CA GLY A 264 -16.40 -27.53 59.21
C GLY A 264 -15.37 -27.77 60.36
N PRO A 265 -14.97 -26.73 61.10
CA PRO A 265 -14.41 -25.46 60.64
C PRO A 265 -12.87 -25.50 60.69
N GLU A 266 -12.18 -25.46 59.55
CA GLU A 266 -10.75 -25.11 59.52
C GLU A 266 -10.56 -23.83 58.70
N ASN A 267 -10.30 -22.75 59.45
CA ASN A 267 -9.55 -21.54 59.11
C ASN A 267 -9.95 -20.74 57.85
N GLY A 268 -10.38 -19.49 58.10
CA GLY A 268 -10.60 -18.48 57.08
C GLY A 268 -9.40 -18.33 56.13
N ASN A 269 -9.72 -18.28 54.84
CA ASN A 269 -8.76 -18.18 53.74
C ASN A 269 -7.97 -16.85 53.80
N PRO A 270 -6.62 -16.87 53.95
CA PRO A 270 -5.80 -15.66 54.00
C PRO A 270 -5.55 -15.02 52.62
N ASN A 271 -6.06 -15.57 51.51
CA ASN A 271 -5.70 -15.14 50.15
C ASN A 271 -6.71 -14.21 49.47
N LEU A 272 -7.69 -13.66 50.20
CA LEU A 272 -8.56 -12.60 49.68
C LEU A 272 -7.84 -11.24 49.83
N PRO A 273 -7.79 -10.39 48.78
CA PRO A 273 -7.42 -9.00 48.98
C PRO A 273 -8.45 -8.35 49.92
N GLN A 274 -7.99 -7.83 51.06
CA GLN A 274 -8.86 -7.10 51.98
C GLN A 274 -9.50 -5.93 51.24
N GLN A 275 -10.82 -5.96 51.08
CA GLN A 275 -11.57 -4.82 50.58
C GLN A 275 -11.39 -3.67 51.58
N GLY A 276 -10.85 -2.56 51.08
CA GLY A 276 -10.61 -1.36 51.87
C GLY A 276 -11.90 -0.91 52.57
N LYS A 277 -11.82 -0.68 53.87
CA LYS A 277 -12.81 0.08 54.62
C LYS A 277 -13.00 1.43 53.95
N VAL A 278 -14.20 1.68 53.45
CA VAL A 278 -14.65 3.04 53.15
C VAL A 278 -14.86 3.70 54.50
N GLU A 279 -13.95 4.58 54.86
CA GLU A 279 -14.07 5.47 56.01
C GLU A 279 -15.04 6.59 55.62
N THR A 280 -16.30 6.46 56.03
CA THR A 280 -17.27 7.54 56.00
C THR A 280 -16.88 8.55 57.06
N ALA A 281 -16.39 9.72 56.65
CA ALA A 281 -16.28 10.89 57.51
C ALA A 281 -17.63 11.62 57.55
N GLU A 282 -18.13 11.82 58.76
CA GLU A 282 -19.11 12.88 59.10
C GLU A 282 -18.52 14.27 58.87
#